data_AF-A0A2I0NTD5-F1
#
_entry.id   AF-A0A2I0NTD5-F1
#
_cell.length_a   1.000
_cell.length_b   1.000
_cell.length_c   1.000
_cell.angle_alpha   90.00
_cell.angle_beta   90.00
_cell.angle_gamma   90.00
#
_symmetry.space_group_name_H-M   'P 1'
#
loop_
_entity.id
_entity.type
_entity.pdbx_description
1 polymer ?
#
loop_
_entity_poly.entity_id
_entity_poly.type
_entity_poly.pdbx_seq_one_letter_code
_entity_poly.pdbx_strand_id
1 'polypeptide(L)' 'LGEGRPVLVHCGFGISRSAAIGLLYLAAYTSILPTESLDDAEEAYRRIYPLYKPGRGIRGFLEAHWDEYTRKRVTA' A
#
# COMPACT_ATOMS: atom_id res chain seq x y z
N LEU A 1 19.03 -1.16 1.45
CA LEU A 1 17.92 -0.94 2.41
C LEU A 1 17.98 -2.08 3.41
N GLY A 2 17.93 -1.84 4.74
CA GLY A 2 18.04 -2.91 5.74
C GLY A 2 18.79 -2.58 7.03
N GLU A 3 19.41 -1.41 7.16
CA GLU A 3 20.23 -1.04 8.33
C GLU A 3 19.48 -0.20 9.38
N GLY A 4 18.17 -0.45 9.57
CA GLY A 4 17.34 0.30 10.53
C GLY A 4 17.12 1.80 10.20
N ARG A 5 17.55 2.26 9.01
CA ARG A 5 17.38 3.64 8.57
C ARG A 5 16.01 3.85 7.91
N PRO A 6 15.28 4.93 8.24
CA PRO A 6 14.00 5.24 7.62
C PRO A 6 14.18 5.57 6.13
N VAL A 7 13.17 5.24 5.33
CA VAL A 7 13.17 5.41 3.88
C VAL A 7 12.00 6.29 3.47
N LEU A 8 12.28 7.40 2.78
CA LEU A 8 11.24 8.23 2.18
C LEU A 8 10.84 7.65 0.82
N VAL A 9 9.58 7.23 0.69
CA VAL A 9 8.97 6.87 -0.60
C VAL A 9 8.16 8.06 -1.11
N HIS A 10 8.54 8.62 -2.26
CA HIS A 10 7.95 9.85 -2.80
C HIS A 10 7.69 9.75 -4.32
N CYS A 11 6.73 10.55 -4.80
CA CYS A 11 6.54 10.87 -6.21
C CYS A 11 6.07 12.32 -6.33
N GLY A 12 6.01 12.87 -7.55
CA GLY A 12 5.74 14.31 -7.80
C GLY A 12 4.76 14.99 -6.83
N PHE A 13 3.52 14.47 -6.70
CA PHE A 13 2.51 15.02 -5.77
C PHE A 13 2.30 14.21 -4.49
N GLY A 14 3.00 13.09 -4.31
CA GLY A 14 2.80 12.23 -3.14
C GLY A 14 1.47 11.45 -3.08
N ILE A 15 0.46 11.78 -3.90
CA ILE A 15 -0.92 11.26 -3.72
C ILE A 15 -1.23 9.90 -4.37
N SER A 16 -0.44 9.46 -5.34
CA SER A 16 -0.79 8.33 -6.22
C SER A 16 0.25 7.21 -6.16
N ARG A 17 1.33 7.27 -6.95
CA ARG A 17 2.34 6.21 -7.04
C ARG A 17 3.01 5.88 -5.69
N SER A 18 3.57 6.88 -5.02
CA SER A 18 4.25 6.67 -3.74
C SER A 18 3.30 6.26 -2.64
N ALA A 19 2.10 6.85 -2.59
CA ALA A 19 1.10 6.49 -1.59
C ALA A 19 0.58 5.05 -1.79
N ALA A 20 0.42 4.59 -3.04
CA ALA A 20 0.07 3.21 -3.35
C ALA A 20 1.16 2.21 -2.92
N ILE A 21 2.44 2.56 -3.10
CA ILE A 21 3.56 1.74 -2.57
C ILE A 21 3.50 1.69 -1.03
N GLY A 22 3.18 2.81 -0.38
CA GLY A 22 2.98 2.84 1.07
C GLY A 22 1.84 1.93 1.54
N LEU A 23 0.70 1.95 0.84
CA LEU A 23 -0.43 1.06 1.10
C LEU A 23 -0.01 -0.41 0.97
N LEU A 24 0.61 -0.78 -0.15
CA LEU A 24 1.07 -2.16 -0.38
C LEU A 24 2.09 -2.61 0.66
N TYR A 25 3.00 -1.73 1.09
CA TYR A 25 3.97 -2.06 2.12
C TYR A 25 3.28 -2.39 3.45
N LEU A 26 2.32 -1.56 3.89
CA LEU A 26 1.57 -1.82 5.11
C LEU A 26 0.75 -3.10 5.01
N ALA A 27 0.08 -3.33 3.89
CA ALA A 27 -0.74 -4.53 3.67
C ALA A 27 0.10 -5.82 3.61
N ALA A 28 1.30 -5.77 3.01
CA ALA A 28 2.14 -6.95 2.81
C ALA A 28 3.00 -7.31 4.03
N TYR A 29 3.40 -6.33 4.84
CA TYR A 29 4.43 -6.52 5.87
C TYR A 29 3.98 -6.16 7.29
N THR A 30 2.74 -5.70 7.48
CA THR A 30 2.22 -5.34 8.80
C THR A 30 0.79 -5.86 8.98
N SER A 31 0.28 -5.80 10.20
CA SER A 31 -1.13 -6.10 10.51
C SER A 31 -1.97 -4.83 10.71
N ILE A 32 -1.51 -3.67 10.21
CA ILE A 32 -2.14 -2.37 10.46
C ILE A 32 -3.39 -2.18 9.58
N LEU A 33 -3.39 -2.73 8.37
CA LEU A 33 -4.51 -2.62 7.44
C LEU A 33 -5.28 -3.95 7.38
N PRO A 34 -6.62 -3.90 7.22
CA PRO A 34 -7.37 -5.07 6.77
C PRO A 34 -6.89 -5.47 5.37
N THR A 35 -6.89 -6.76 5.08
CA THR A 35 -6.36 -7.31 3.81
C THR A 35 -7.39 -8.14 3.04
N GLU A 36 -8.60 -8.27 3.58
CA GLU A 36 -9.72 -9.02 3.02
C GLU A 36 -10.18 -8.44 1.67
N SER A 37 -10.12 -7.11 1.52
CA SER A 37 -10.40 -6.42 0.26
C SER A 37 -9.54 -5.17 0.11
N LEU A 38 -9.28 -4.77 -1.14
CA LEU A 38 -8.57 -3.52 -1.43
C LEU A 38 -9.37 -2.31 -0.93
N ASP A 39 -10.70 -2.32 -1.09
CA ASP A 39 -11.54 -1.18 -0.71
C ASP A 39 -11.51 -0.91 0.80
N ASP A 40 -11.58 -1.97 1.63
CA ASP A 40 -11.45 -1.85 3.09
C ASP A 40 -10.06 -1.35 3.50
N ALA A 41 -9.01 -1.86 2.83
CA ALA A 41 -7.64 -1.43 3.05
C ALA A 41 -7.45 0.05 2.68
N GLU A 42 -8.02 0.50 1.56
CA GLU A 42 -7.97 1.90 1.13
C GLU A 42 -8.75 2.81 2.09
N GLU A 43 -9.90 2.37 2.63
CA GLU A 43 -10.65 3.13 3.63
C GLU A 43 -9.81 3.33 4.91
N ALA A 44 -9.24 2.25 5.45
CA ALA A 44 -8.37 2.31 6.61
C ALA A 44 -7.11 3.15 6.34
N TYR A 45 -6.49 2.98 5.17
CA TYR A 45 -5.28 3.70 4.79
C TYR A 45 -5.50 5.21 4.67
N ARG A 46 -6.67 5.66 4.20
CA ARG A 46 -7.02 7.09 4.17
C ARG A 46 -7.08 7.74 5.56
N ARG A 47 -7.26 6.95 6.63
CA ARG A 47 -7.16 7.46 8.01
C ARG A 47 -5.70 7.72 8.42
N ILE A 48 -4.75 7.00 7.83
CA ILE A 48 -3.30 7.17 8.05
C ILE A 48 -2.73 8.23 7.11
N TYR A 49 -3.12 8.21 5.84
CA TYR A 49 -2.64 9.09 4.78
C TYR A 49 -3.82 9.68 3.97
N PRO A 50 -4.47 10.76 4.45
CA PRO A 50 -5.69 11.31 3.84
C PRO A 50 -5.55 11.78 2.38
N LEU A 51 -4.34 12.09 1.94
CA LEU A 51 -4.07 12.53 0.57
C LEU A 51 -4.01 11.37 -0.44
N TYR A 52 -4.19 10.11 0.00
CA TYR A 52 -4.23 8.96 -0.89
C TYR A 52 -5.37 9.08 -1.91
N LYS A 53 -4.97 9.31 -3.16
CA LYS A 53 -5.86 9.47 -4.32
C LYS A 53 -5.16 8.92 -5.56
N PRO A 54 -5.11 7.58 -5.71
CA PRO A 54 -4.48 6.95 -6.86
C PRO A 54 -5.22 7.32 -8.15
N GLY A 55 -4.46 7.47 -9.23
CA GLY A 55 -5.06 7.57 -10.57
C GLY A 55 -5.64 6.22 -11.00
N ARG A 56 -6.55 6.21 -11.98
CA ARG A 56 -7.24 4.99 -12.44
C ARG A 56 -6.29 3.83 -12.76
N GLY A 57 -5.18 4.10 -13.44
CA GLY A 57 -4.20 3.06 -13.79
C GLY A 57 -3.49 2.47 -12.55
N ILE A 58 -3.16 3.30 -11.56
CA ILE A 58 -2.55 2.82 -10.31
C ILE A 58 -3.55 2.02 -9.49
N ARG A 59 -4.80 2.50 -9.35
CA ARG A 59 -5.84 1.74 -8.64
C ARG A 59 -6.14 0.41 -9.35
N GLY A 60 -6.23 0.41 -10.68
CA GLY A 60 -6.42 -0.81 -11.46
C GLY A 60 -5.27 -1.81 -11.31
N PHE A 61 -4.03 -1.34 -11.17
CA PHE A 61 -2.90 -2.21 -10.83
C PHE A 61 -3.06 -2.83 -9.43
N LEU A 62 -3.47 -2.03 -8.44
CA LEU A 62 -3.73 -2.54 -7.09
C LEU A 62 -4.83 -3.60 -7.11
N GLU A 63 -5.93 -3.37 -7.83
CA GLU A 63 -7.03 -4.34 -7.96
C GLU A 63 -6.55 -5.64 -8.62
N ALA A 64 -5.80 -5.54 -9.73
CA ALA A 64 -5.35 -6.71 -10.49
C ALA A 64 -4.35 -7.59 -9.73
N HIS A 65 -3.62 -7.02 -8.76
CA HIS A 65 -2.54 -7.69 -8.05
C HIS A 65 -2.78 -7.78 -6.53
N TRP A 66 -3.96 -7.42 -6.03
CA TRP A 66 -4.20 -7.30 -4.58
C TRP A 66 -3.83 -8.58 -3.83
N ASP A 67 -4.36 -9.70 -4.27
CA ASP A 67 -4.14 -11.02 -3.67
C ASP A 67 -2.67 -11.48 -3.74
N GLU A 68 -1.90 -11.00 -4.71
CA GLU A 68 -0.46 -11.27 -4.82
C GLU A 68 0.31 -10.61 -3.67
N TYR A 69 -0.03 -9.35 -3.37
CA TYR A 69 0.66 -8.55 -2.36
C TYR A 69 0.17 -8.82 -0.94
N THR A 70 -1.09 -9.19 -0.74
CA THR A 70 -1.64 -9.49 0.60
C THR A 70 -1.48 -10.94 1.02
N ARG A 71 -1.10 -11.84 0.11
CA ARG A 71 -0.80 -13.23 0.47
C ARG A 71 0.32 -13.24 1.50
N LYS A 72 0.03 -13.81 2.68
CA LYS A 72 1.04 -14.08 3.71
C LYS A 72 2.17 -14.85 3.06
N ARG A 73 3.33 -14.20 2.95
CA ARG A 73 4.54 -14.89 2.53
C ARG A 73 4.87 -15.86 3.65
N VAL A 74 4.74 -17.17 3.37
CA VAL A 74 5.28 -18.20 4.26
C VAL A 74 6.77 -17.90 4.37
N THR A 75 7.19 -17.42 5.52
CA THR A 75 8.60 -17.31 5.85
C THR A 75 9.14 -18.74 5.86
N ALA A 76 10.03 -19.05 4.93
CA ALA A 76 10.87 -20.25 4.99
C ALA A 76 11.81 -20.17 6.19
#